data_AF-A0A858U318-F1
#
_entry.id   AF-A0A858U318-F1
#
_cell.length_a   1.000
_cell.length_b   1.000
_cell.length_c   1.000
_cell.angle_alpha   90.00
_cell.angle_beta   90.00
_cell.angle_gamma   90.00
#
_symmetry.space_group_name_H-M   'P 1'
#
loop_
_entity.id
_entity.type
_entity.pdbx_description
1 polymer ?
#
loop_
_entity_poly.entity_id
_entity_poly.type
_entity_poly.pdbx_seq_one_letter_code
_entity_poly.pdbx_strand_id
1 'polypeptide(L)'
;MYGIVFYLKKDILKNEYHKNDDYHQAYEDVRSILRHYGFHWLSNCVYYANTNNNLANAYRAIRKLKELEWFRNALVSFNLFKMSDFSDFTTLIKEGWEPASDTPMI
;
A
#
# COMPACT_ATOMS: atom_id res chain seq x y z
N MET A 1 -7.45 -3.28 12.01
CA MET A 1 -7.04 -2.68 10.72
C MET A 1 -6.70 -3.78 9.72
N TYR A 2 -6.61 -3.48 8.43
CA TYR A 2 -6.13 -4.45 7.42
C TYR A 2 -5.05 -3.84 6.56
N GLY A 3 -4.07 -4.66 6.20
CA GLY A 3 -2.99 -4.33 5.27
C GLY A 3 -3.05 -5.21 4.02
N ILE A 4 -2.77 -4.62 2.87
CA ILE A 4 -2.60 -5.31 1.60
C ILE A 4 -1.14 -5.12 1.16
N VAL A 5 -0.50 -6.22 0.79
CA VAL A 5 0.81 -6.24 0.16
C VAL A 5 0.73 -7.11 -1.08
N PHE A 6 1.22 -6.62 -2.21
CA PHE A 6 1.31 -7.42 -3.43
C PHE A 6 2.65 -7.22 -4.12
N TYR A 7 2.97 -8.12 -5.03
CA TYR A 7 4.16 -8.02 -5.88
C TYR A 7 3.79 -8.34 -7.33
N LEU A 8 4.24 -7.47 -8.24
CA LEU A 8 4.08 -7.65 -9.69
C LEU A 8 5.45 -7.91 -10.32
N LYS A 9 5.53 -8.91 -11.20
CA LYS A 9 6.73 -9.19 -11.99
C LYS A 9 6.88 -8.13 -13.08
N LYS A 10 7.90 -7.27 -12.95
CA LYS A 10 8.11 -6.10 -13.79
C LYS A 10 8.23 -6.41 -15.28
N ASP A 11 8.90 -7.50 -15.64
CA ASP A 11 9.09 -7.87 -17.05
C ASP A 11 7.77 -8.27 -17.71
N ILE A 12 6.90 -8.99 -16.99
CA ILE A 12 5.56 -9.32 -17.48
C ILE A 12 4.70 -8.06 -17.53
N LEU A 13 4.75 -7.24 -16.48
CA LEU A 13 3.96 -6.00 -16.40
C LEU A 13 4.24 -5.07 -17.59
N LYS A 14 5.51 -4.88 -17.97
CA LYS A 14 5.89 -4.06 -19.13
C LYS A 14 5.34 -4.61 -20.45
N ASN A 15 5.23 -5.93 -20.58
CA ASN A 15 4.73 -6.56 -21.79
C ASN A 15 3.21 -6.56 -21.86
N GLU A 16 2.52 -6.70 -20.72
CA GLU A 16 1.06 -6.83 -20.65
C GLU A 16 0.35 -5.47 -20.54
N TYR A 17 1.04 -4.47 -19.99
CA TYR A 17 0.47 -3.14 -19.78
C TYR A 17 0.77 -2.21 -20.96
N HIS A 18 -0.10 -2.25 -21.97
CA HIS A 18 0.08 -1.50 -23.23
C HIS A 18 -0.34 -0.02 -23.17
N LYS A 19 -0.63 0.53 -21.99
CA LYS A 19 -1.10 1.91 -21.86
C LYS A 19 0.09 2.86 -21.75
N ASN A 20 0.31 3.65 -22.81
CA ASN A 20 1.29 4.75 -22.90
C ASN A 20 2.78 4.36 -22.69
N ASP A 21 3.14 3.09 -22.86
CA ASP A 21 4.49 2.54 -22.59
C ASP A 21 5.04 2.83 -21.16
N ASP A 22 4.17 3.29 -20.26
CA ASP A 22 4.54 3.66 -18.91
C ASP A 22 3.92 2.69 -17.90
N TYR A 23 4.71 1.68 -17.55
CA TYR A 23 4.33 0.71 -16.51
C TYR A 23 4.13 1.36 -15.12
N HIS A 24 4.58 2.60 -14.89
CA HIS A 24 4.28 3.33 -13.65
C HIS A 24 2.78 3.64 -13.52
N GLN A 25 2.09 3.89 -14.65
CA GLN A 25 0.64 4.12 -14.65
C GLN A 25 -0.14 2.89 -14.17
N ALA A 26 0.39 1.69 -14.37
CA ALA A 26 -0.22 0.47 -13.84
C ALA A 26 -0.31 0.47 -12.30
N TYR A 27 0.73 0.96 -11.62
CA TYR A 27 0.71 1.08 -10.16
C TYR A 27 -0.27 2.16 -9.69
N GLU A 28 -0.43 3.25 -10.43
CA GLU A 28 -1.43 4.29 -10.14
C GLU A 28 -2.86 3.79 -10.38
N ASP A 29 -3.11 2.94 -11.39
CA ASP A 29 -4.41 2.30 -11.60
C ASP A 29 -4.78 1.39 -10.42
N VAL A 30 -3.84 0.57 -9.93
CA VAL A 30 -4.03 -0.25 -8.71
C VAL A 30 -4.28 0.64 -7.50
N ARG A 31 -3.49 1.70 -7.34
CA ARG A 31 -3.61 2.66 -6.23
C ARG A 31 -4.98 3.32 -6.21
N SER A 32 -5.50 3.71 -7.37
CA SER A 32 -6.83 4.31 -7.52
C SER A 32 -7.94 3.34 -7.10
N ILE A 33 -7.88 2.08 -7.56
CA ILE A 33 -8.83 1.03 -7.16
C ILE A 33 -8.79 0.79 -5.64
N LEU A 34 -7.59 0.60 -5.08
CA LEU A 34 -7.44 0.36 -3.64
C LEU A 34 -7.93 1.56 -2.81
N ARG A 35 -7.60 2.78 -3.23
CA ARG A 35 -8.06 4.01 -2.58
C ARG A 35 -9.59 4.14 -2.61
N HIS A 36 -10.23 3.80 -3.71
CA HIS A 36 -11.69 3.80 -3.83
C HIS A 36 -12.36 2.90 -2.77
N TYR A 37 -11.72 1.80 -2.39
CA TYR A 37 -12.20 0.88 -1.35
C TYR A 37 -11.65 1.19 0.06
N GLY A 38 -11.02 2.35 0.26
CA GLY A 38 -10.56 2.82 1.57
C GLY A 38 -9.17 2.32 1.98
N PHE A 39 -8.39 1.76 1.05
CA PHE A 39 -6.99 1.37 1.29
C PHE A 39 -6.06 2.52 0.88
N HIS A 40 -5.40 3.11 1.87
CA HIS A 40 -4.44 4.19 1.68
C HIS A 40 -3.05 3.63 1.39
N TRP A 41 -2.35 4.27 0.46
CA TRP A 41 -0.98 3.92 0.10
C TRP A 41 -0.02 4.33 1.21
N LEU A 42 0.81 3.39 1.66
CA LEU A 42 1.88 3.66 2.62
C LEU A 42 3.22 3.85 1.89
N SER A 43 3.67 2.81 1.18
CA SER A 43 4.88 2.82 0.37
C SER A 43 4.87 1.65 -0.60
N ASN A 44 5.52 1.81 -1.77
CA ASN A 44 5.64 0.75 -2.78
C ASN A 44 4.28 0.06 -3.05
N CYS A 45 4.19 -1.24 -2.77
CA CYS A 45 2.97 -2.06 -2.95
C CYS A 45 2.24 -2.34 -1.63
N VAL A 46 2.45 -1.51 -0.60
CA VAL A 46 1.89 -1.65 0.75
C VAL A 46 0.77 -0.63 0.95
N TYR A 47 -0.39 -1.14 1.37
CA TYR A 47 -1.59 -0.35 1.59
C TYR A 47 -2.25 -0.73 2.92
N TYR A 48 -2.93 0.21 3.56
CA TYR A 48 -3.64 -0.04 4.82
C TYR A 48 -5.01 0.65 4.87
N ALA A 49 -5.93 0.07 5.65
CA ALA A 49 -7.25 0.64 5.89
C ALA A 49 -7.57 0.66 7.40
N ASN A 50 -8.02 1.81 7.90
CA ASN A 50 -8.29 2.06 9.32
C ASN A 50 -9.78 2.17 9.70
N THR A 51 -10.70 1.68 8.85
CA THR A 51 -12.15 1.84 9.07
C THR A 51 -12.85 0.53 9.44
N ASN A 52 -14.10 0.63 9.92
CA ASN A 52 -14.97 -0.52 10.10
C ASN A 52 -15.44 -1.02 8.71
N ASN A 53 -15.58 -2.35 8.52
CA ASN A 53 -15.88 -3.05 7.25
C ASN A 53 -14.71 -3.30 6.27
N ASN A 54 -13.46 -3.16 6.73
CA ASN A 54 -12.26 -3.38 5.91
C ASN A 54 -12.23 -4.72 5.14
N LEU A 55 -12.69 -5.83 5.71
CA LEU A 55 -12.64 -7.13 5.04
C LEU A 55 -13.58 -7.22 3.83
N ALA A 56 -14.81 -6.73 3.97
CA ALA A 56 -15.76 -6.69 2.86
C ALA A 56 -15.26 -5.77 1.72
N ASN A 57 -14.68 -4.62 2.08
CA ASN A 57 -14.05 -3.73 1.11
C ASN A 57 -12.81 -4.34 0.45
N ALA A 58 -12.01 -5.11 1.19
CA ALA A 58 -10.90 -5.87 0.61
C ALA A 58 -11.39 -6.84 -0.47
N TYR A 59 -12.46 -7.59 -0.21
CA TYR A 59 -13.04 -8.48 -1.22
C TYR A 59 -13.55 -7.73 -2.47
N ARG A 60 -14.17 -6.56 -2.29
CA ARG A 60 -14.62 -5.72 -3.41
C ARG A 60 -13.43 -5.20 -4.24
N ALA A 61 -12.37 -4.75 -3.57
CA ALA A 61 -11.12 -4.36 -4.22
C ALA A 61 -10.48 -5.51 -5.00
N ILE A 62 -10.35 -6.68 -4.39
CA ILE A 62 -9.80 -7.88 -5.04
C ILE A 62 -10.63 -8.25 -6.28
N ARG A 63 -11.97 -8.17 -6.20
CA ARG A 63 -12.83 -8.43 -7.37
C ARG A 63 -12.53 -7.47 -8.52
N LYS A 64 -12.31 -6.18 -8.24
CA LYS A 64 -11.95 -5.19 -9.26
C LYS A 64 -10.55 -5.37 -9.82
N LEU A 65 -9.57 -5.66 -8.98
CA LEU A 65 -8.22 -5.99 -9.44
C LEU A 65 -8.21 -7.26 -10.29
N LYS A 66 -9.04 -8.25 -9.96
CA LYS A 66 -9.21 -9.47 -10.75
C LYS A 66 -9.81 -9.21 -12.13
N GLU A 67 -10.51 -8.11 -12.37
CA GLU A 67 -11.02 -7.76 -13.72
C GLU A 67 -9.88 -7.33 -14.66
N LEU A 68 -8.74 -6.85 -14.13
CA LEU A 68 -7.59 -6.39 -14.90
C LEU A 68 -6.71 -7.56 -15.35
N GLU A 69 -6.67 -7.84 -16.65
CA GLU A 69 -5.90 -8.96 -17.20
C GLU A 69 -4.40 -8.83 -16.98
N TRP A 70 -3.82 -7.69 -17.33
CA TRP A 70 -2.40 -7.41 -17.11
C TRP A 70 -2.00 -7.55 -15.64
N PHE A 71 -2.91 -7.22 -14.70
CA PHE A 71 -2.65 -7.36 -13.28
C PHE A 71 -2.56 -8.83 -12.91
N ARG A 72 -3.54 -9.65 -13.34
CA ARG A 72 -3.52 -11.10 -13.11
C ARG A 72 -2.26 -11.74 -13.67
N ASN A 73 -1.86 -11.37 -14.88
CA ASN A 73 -0.72 -11.96 -15.58
C ASN A 73 0.61 -11.59 -14.91
N ALA A 74 0.75 -10.34 -14.44
CA ALA A 74 1.94 -9.88 -13.74
C ALA A 74 1.98 -10.24 -12.25
N LEU A 75 0.86 -10.68 -11.65
CA LEU A 75 0.76 -10.92 -10.21
C LEU A 75 1.59 -12.12 -9.77
N VAL A 76 2.49 -11.88 -8.81
CA VAL A 76 3.29 -12.94 -8.18
C VAL A 76 2.75 -13.28 -6.80
N SER A 77 2.35 -12.27 -6.03
CA SER A 77 1.74 -12.47 -4.71
C SER A 77 0.75 -11.36 -4.38
N PHE A 78 -0.29 -11.71 -3.65
CA PHE A 78 -1.25 -10.78 -3.07
C PHE A 78 -1.65 -11.29 -1.68
N ASN A 79 -1.30 -10.53 -0.65
CA ASN A 79 -1.52 -10.90 0.74
C ASN A 79 -2.37 -9.84 1.44
N LEU A 80 -3.40 -10.31 2.16
CA LEU A 80 -4.21 -9.50 3.05
C LEU A 80 -3.94 -9.98 4.49
N PHE A 81 -3.61 -9.06 5.38
CA PHE A 81 -3.38 -9.37 6.79
C PHE A 81 -4.16 -8.42 7.68
N LYS A 82 -4.58 -8.94 8.84
CA LYS A 82 -5.21 -8.14 9.88
C LYS A 82 -4.11 -7.54 10.75
N MET A 83 -4.11 -6.22 10.90
CA MET A 83 -3.22 -5.50 11.80
C MET A 83 -3.97 -5.18 13.09
N SER A 84 -3.33 -5.46 14.23
CA SER A 84 -3.79 -5.03 15.54
C SER A 84 -3.51 -3.57 15.80
N ASP A 85 -2.36 -3.07 15.34
CA ASP A 85 -1.89 -1.71 15.59
C ASP A 85 -0.98 -1.21 14.44
N PHE A 86 -0.81 0.10 14.32
CA PHE A 86 0.08 0.77 13.37
C PHE A 86 0.62 2.08 13.96
N SER A 87 1.94 2.15 14.12
CA SER A 87 2.63 3.33 14.66
C SER A 87 3.66 3.83 13.66
N ASP A 88 3.59 5.14 13.33
CA ASP A 88 4.54 5.80 12.46
C ASP A 88 5.61 6.53 13.29
N PHE A 89 6.84 6.02 13.25
CA PHE A 89 7.99 6.59 13.96
C PHE A 89 8.85 7.51 13.08
N THR A 90 8.40 7.86 11.86
CA THR A 90 9.20 8.62 10.90
C THR A 90 9.69 9.95 11.48
N THR A 91 8.81 10.69 12.17
CA THR A 91 9.19 11.96 12.79
C THR A 91 10.20 11.76 13.91
N LEU A 92 9.96 10.79 14.81
CA LEU A 92 10.85 10.49 15.93
C LEU A 92 12.27 10.10 15.46
N ILE A 93 12.39 9.38 14.34
CA ILE A 93 13.71 8.99 13.77
C ILE A 93 14.40 10.19 13.11
N LYS A 94 13.64 11.12 12.53
CA LYS A 94 14.17 12.32 11.87
C LYS A 94 14.59 13.40 12.86
N GLU A 95 13.89 13.50 13.98
CA GLU A 95 14.30 14.32 15.11
C GLU A 95 15.53 13.66 15.74
N GLY A 96 16.67 14.36 15.72
CA GLY A 96 17.84 13.91 16.46
C GLY A 96 17.49 13.81 17.95
N TRP A 97 18.09 12.86 18.66
CA TRP A 97 18.00 12.82 20.11
C TRP A 97 18.53 14.14 20.69
N GLU A 98 17.64 15.00 21.21
CA GLU A 98 18.04 16.07 22.10
C GLU A 98 18.20 15.45 23.49
N PRO A 99 19.43 15.36 24.06
CA PRO A 99 19.58 15.03 25.45
C PRO A 99 18.80 16.04 26.28
N ALA A 100 17.99 15.57 27.23
CA ALA A 100 17.34 16.43 28.19
C ALA A 100 18.41 17.36 28.81
N SER A 101 18.21 18.67 28.69
CA SER A 101 19.04 19.63 29.40
C SER A 101 18.78 19.47 30.90
N ASP A 102 19.59 18.65 31.57
CA ASP A 102 19.70 18.58 33.03
C ASP A 102 20.29 19.90 33.56
N THR A 103 19.55 21.00 33.39
CA THR A 103 19.86 22.26 34.06
C THR A 103 18.80 22.49 35.13
N PRO A 104 19.12 22.32 36.42
CA PRO A 104 18.20 22.70 37.48
C PRO A 104 17.98 24.21 37.41
N MET A 105 16.72 24.63 37.33
CA MET A 105 16.34 26.03 37.50
C MET A 105 16.72 26.45 38.93
N ILE A 106 17.67 27.38 39.01
CA ILE A 106 18.13 28.03 40.25
C ILE A 106 17.04 28.97 40.76
#